data_AF-A0AAW0GKF8-F1
#
_entry.id   AF-A0AAW0GKF8-F1
#
_cell.length_a   1.000
_cell.length_b   1.000
_cell.length_c   1.000
_cell.angle_alpha   90.00
_cell.angle_beta   90.00
_cell.angle_gamma   90.00
#
_symmetry.space_group_name_H-M   'P 1'
#
loop_
_entity.id
_entity.type
_entity.pdbx_description
1 polymer ?
#
loop_
_entity_poly.entity_id
_entity_poly.type
_entity_poly.pdbx_seq_one_letter_code
_entity_poly.pdbx_strand_id
1 'polypeptide(L)'
;MSSIDSLAGGFIESYSIGCIFYGIAISQGYVYFRTCERDPLWMKWMAGTVLVLETFHTAFYLRQMYFYTARAVANPLNLGTVDWSVSICLVLEIVIEMIVDVFYIHRMWSFTKNVVLAAFMVLILLARHATFLYIAAQTAISESWVDFERPVMKANVLSTLCLVIVLDITVASTMVYYLNRGRSAMRRTRGVVTWLVMYYVNTGVIMAALAVAILIAYLAVPGSLLYAGFINIYAKVMANSIFGALNSRQVLRAKMAAPVIIDTNAYAHEPTSYGMDSIRVEVSRETRKTIELLDKS
;
A
#
# COMPACT_ATOMS: atom_id res chain seq x y z
N MET A 1 -9.30 32.64 18.92
CA MET A 1 -8.22 31.79 19.46
C MET A 1 -8.60 30.32 19.41
N SER A 2 -9.73 29.89 19.97
CA SER A 2 -10.15 28.46 19.96
C SER A 2 -10.20 27.76 18.58
N SER A 3 -10.60 28.45 17.50
CA SER A 3 -10.64 27.86 16.16
C SER A 3 -9.27 27.74 15.49
N ILE A 4 -8.37 28.70 15.73
CA ILE A 4 -7.01 28.71 15.19
C ILE A 4 -6.17 27.63 15.87
N ASP A 5 -6.29 27.52 17.19
CA ASP A 5 -5.58 26.50 17.97
C ASP A 5 -6.02 25.08 17.59
N SER A 6 -7.32 24.90 17.33
CA SER A 6 -7.87 23.62 16.85
C SER A 6 -7.38 23.25 15.44
N LEU A 7 -7.27 24.22 14.53
CA LEU A 7 -6.82 23.97 13.15
C LEU A 7 -5.31 23.68 13.11
N ALA A 8 -4.51 24.52 13.77
CA ALA A 8 -3.06 24.32 13.87
C ALA A 8 -2.71 23.02 14.61
N GLY A 9 -3.46 22.68 15.67
CA GLY A 9 -3.33 21.41 16.38
C GLY A 9 -3.58 20.20 15.48
N GLY A 10 -4.70 20.20 14.73
CA GLY A 10 -5.03 19.11 13.80
C GLY A 10 -3.99 18.92 12.69
N PHE A 11 -3.38 20.01 12.21
CA PHE A 11 -2.23 19.92 11.32
C PHE A 11 -1.05 19.22 11.99
N ILE A 12 -0.60 19.70 13.17
CA ILE A 12 0.55 19.12 13.88
C ILE A 12 0.35 17.62 14.12
N GLU A 13 -0.84 17.21 14.56
CA GLU A 13 -1.17 15.81 14.78
C GLU A 13 -1.05 14.99 13.49
N SER A 14 -1.67 15.46 12.41
CA SER A 14 -1.61 14.78 11.11
C SER A 14 -0.18 14.67 10.58
N TYR A 15 0.57 15.78 10.61
CA TYR A 15 1.96 15.83 10.16
C TYR A 15 2.87 14.90 10.98
N SER A 16 2.64 14.82 12.30
CA SER A 16 3.40 13.96 13.20
C SER A 16 3.14 12.48 12.92
N ILE A 17 1.88 12.09 12.74
CA ILE A 17 1.50 10.72 12.39
C ILE A 17 2.11 10.33 11.05
N GLY A 18 2.08 11.22 10.05
CA GLY A 18 2.73 11.00 8.75
C GLY A 18 4.24 10.74 8.88
N CYS A 19 4.94 11.48 9.75
CA CYS A 19 6.37 11.26 10.02
C CYS A 19 6.65 9.90 10.68
N ILE A 20 5.76 9.42 11.55
CA ILE A 20 5.87 8.08 12.15
C ILE A 20 5.79 7.02 11.04
N PHE A 21 4.81 7.11 10.14
CA PHE A 21 4.70 6.17 9.02
C PHE A 21 5.88 6.24 8.05
N TYR A 22 6.47 7.42 7.84
CA TYR A 22 7.72 7.54 7.08
C TYR A 22 8.89 6.82 7.77
N GLY A 23 9.03 6.93 9.10
CA GLY A 23 10.01 6.16 9.86
C GLY A 23 9.81 4.64 9.75
N ILE A 24 8.56 4.18 9.73
CA ILE A 24 8.22 2.77 9.44
C ILE A 24 8.65 2.41 8.01
N ALA A 25 8.40 3.26 7.02
CA ALA A 25 8.77 3.01 5.62
C ALA A 25 10.28 2.88 5.46
N ILE A 26 11.08 3.74 6.10
CA ILE A 26 12.54 3.61 6.14
C ILE A 26 12.95 2.27 6.76
N SER A 27 12.35 1.92 7.91
CA SER A 27 12.68 0.68 8.61
C SER A 27 12.36 -0.56 7.76
N GLN A 28 11.18 -0.58 7.13
CA GLN A 28 10.80 -1.67 6.24
C GLN A 28 11.64 -1.71 4.96
N GLY A 29 12.01 -0.55 4.41
CA GLY A 29 12.93 -0.44 3.28
C GLY A 29 14.32 -0.96 3.61
N TYR A 30 14.86 -0.62 4.78
CA TYR A 30 16.13 -1.15 5.27
C TYR A 30 16.10 -2.69 5.38
N VAL A 31 15.06 -3.23 6.01
CA VAL A 31 14.87 -4.68 6.11
C VAL A 31 14.82 -5.31 4.72
N TYR A 32 14.07 -4.72 3.79
CA TYR A 32 13.95 -5.21 2.41
C TYR A 32 15.31 -5.29 1.72
N PHE A 33 16.09 -4.20 1.72
CA PHE A 33 17.37 -4.16 1.01
C PHE A 33 18.39 -5.14 1.57
N ARG A 34 18.33 -5.47 2.87
CA ARG A 34 19.20 -6.47 3.53
C ARG A 34 18.97 -7.90 3.07
N THR A 35 17.86 -8.17 2.40
CA THR A 35 17.31 -9.53 2.25
C THR A 35 16.74 -9.77 0.85
N CYS A 36 16.72 -8.73 0.00
CA CYS A 36 16.23 -8.74 -1.37
C CYS A 36 17.12 -9.50 -2.37
N GLU A 37 18.18 -10.20 -1.95
CA GLU A 37 19.18 -10.80 -2.85
C GLU A 37 18.55 -11.55 -4.03
N ARG A 38 17.55 -12.40 -3.74
CA ARG A 38 16.83 -13.25 -4.71
C ARG A 38 15.63 -12.59 -5.39
N ASP A 39 15.38 -11.30 -5.18
CA ASP A 39 14.30 -10.59 -5.85
C ASP A 39 14.75 -10.00 -7.19
N PRO A 40 13.85 -9.95 -8.19
CA PRO A 40 14.17 -9.39 -9.49
C PRO A 40 14.50 -7.90 -9.39
N LEU A 41 15.38 -7.42 -10.27
CA LEU A 41 15.89 -6.04 -10.24
C LEU A 41 14.79 -4.98 -10.26
N TRP A 42 13.70 -5.21 -10.99
CA TRP A 42 12.59 -4.26 -11.06
C TRP A 42 11.95 -3.99 -9.69
N MET A 43 11.87 -4.99 -8.79
CA MET A 43 11.33 -4.80 -7.44
C MET A 43 12.29 -3.97 -6.59
N LYS A 44 13.60 -4.17 -6.76
CA LYS A 44 14.64 -3.40 -6.06
C LYS A 44 14.62 -1.93 -6.49
N TRP A 45 14.51 -1.68 -7.79
CA TRP A 45 14.35 -0.33 -8.34
C TRP A 45 13.06 0.31 -7.86
N MET A 46 11.93 -0.39 -7.94
CA MET A 46 10.64 0.10 -7.44
C MET A 46 10.72 0.49 -5.96
N ALA A 47 11.25 -0.39 -5.11
CA ALA A 47 11.41 -0.12 -3.68
C ALA A 47 12.32 1.10 -3.40
N GLY A 48 13.43 1.21 -4.14
CA GLY A 48 14.34 2.35 -4.03
C GLY A 48 13.69 3.66 -4.46
N THR A 49 12.99 3.65 -5.60
CA THR A 49 12.26 4.79 -6.12
C THR A 49 11.18 5.25 -5.14
N VAL A 50 10.36 4.34 -4.62
CA VAL A 50 9.32 4.68 -3.62
C VAL A 50 9.95 5.29 -2.37
N LEU A 51 11.06 4.74 -1.87
CA LEU A 51 11.72 5.28 -0.67
C LEU A 51 12.29 6.69 -0.89
N VAL A 52 12.86 6.94 -2.08
CA VAL A 52 13.38 8.26 -2.45
C VAL A 52 12.25 9.28 -2.61
N LEU A 53 11.19 8.91 -3.33
CA LEU A 53 10.01 9.77 -3.50
C LEU A 53 9.36 10.08 -2.14
N GLU A 54 9.22 9.08 -1.27
CA GLU A 54 8.70 9.24 0.09
C GLU A 54 9.54 10.19 0.94
N THR A 55 10.86 10.18 0.74
CA THR A 55 11.78 11.09 1.42
C THR A 55 11.58 12.53 0.96
N PHE A 56 11.50 12.77 -0.36
CA PHE A 56 11.19 14.10 -0.89
C PHE A 56 9.80 14.57 -0.44
N HIS A 57 8.80 13.70 -0.52
CA HIS A 57 7.45 14.00 -0.06
C HIS A 57 7.47 14.45 1.40
N THR A 58 8.14 13.70 2.27
CA THR A 58 8.23 14.03 3.70
C THR A 58 8.99 15.33 3.96
N ALA A 59 9.99 15.68 3.15
CA ALA A 59 10.70 16.95 3.27
C ALA A 59 9.79 18.16 2.98
N PHE A 60 9.00 18.10 1.89
CA PHE A 60 8.01 19.14 1.58
C PHE A 60 6.86 19.16 2.61
N TYR A 61 6.46 17.99 3.09
CA TYR A 61 5.46 17.82 4.15
C TYR A 61 5.88 18.51 5.46
N LEU A 62 7.14 18.37 5.89
CA LEU A 62 7.68 19.08 7.05
C LEU A 62 7.74 20.61 6.83
N ARG A 63 8.00 21.05 5.59
CA ARG A 63 7.93 22.47 5.26
C ARG A 63 6.50 23.02 5.37
N GLN A 64 5.49 22.28 4.92
CA GLN A 64 4.09 22.66 5.12
C GLN A 64 3.75 22.75 6.61
N MET A 65 4.18 21.76 7.40
CA MET A 65 4.01 21.77 8.85
C MET A 65 4.57 23.07 9.45
N TYR A 66 5.80 23.46 9.10
CA TYR A 66 6.40 24.72 9.55
C TYR A 66 5.61 25.96 9.08
N PHE A 67 5.10 25.96 7.85
CA PHE A 67 4.34 27.08 7.30
C PHE A 67 2.98 27.27 7.99
N TYR A 68 2.18 26.21 8.12
CA TYR A 68 0.85 26.25 8.71
C TYR A 68 0.84 26.29 10.25
N THR A 69 2.00 26.19 10.90
CA THR A 69 2.11 26.25 12.36
C THR A 69 2.97 27.44 12.79
N ALA A 70 4.29 27.32 12.74
CA ALA A 70 5.22 28.32 13.24
C ALA A 70 5.08 29.68 12.53
N ARG A 71 4.95 29.70 11.20
CA ARG A 71 4.70 30.96 10.47
C ARG A 71 3.28 31.47 10.65
N ALA A 72 2.30 30.61 10.90
CA ALA A 72 0.93 31.01 11.17
C ALA A 72 0.79 31.77 12.51
N VAL A 73 1.66 31.51 13.49
CA VAL A 73 1.70 32.30 14.74
C VAL A 73 2.03 33.77 14.46
N ALA A 74 2.99 34.02 13.57
CA ALA A 74 3.38 35.38 13.19
C ALA A 74 2.39 36.05 12.23
N ASN A 75 1.77 35.28 11.34
CA ASN A 75 0.74 35.76 10.42
C ASN A 75 -0.37 34.70 10.24
N PRO A 76 -1.51 34.84 10.94
CA PRO A 76 -2.61 33.89 10.87
C PRO A 76 -3.24 33.73 9.48
N LEU A 77 -3.04 34.69 8.57
CA LEU A 77 -3.53 34.60 7.19
C LEU A 77 -2.92 33.42 6.43
N ASN A 78 -1.74 32.94 6.83
CA ASN A 78 -1.08 31.78 6.22
C ASN A 78 -1.95 30.50 6.29
N LEU A 79 -2.86 30.39 7.27
CA LEU A 79 -3.80 29.25 7.36
C LEU A 79 -4.84 29.25 6.23
N GLY A 80 -5.14 30.41 5.65
CA GLY A 80 -6.10 30.56 4.55
C GLY A 80 -5.48 30.45 3.15
N THR A 81 -4.15 30.49 3.06
CA THR A 81 -3.41 30.46 1.79
C THR A 81 -2.94 29.06 1.43
N VAL A 82 -2.80 28.78 0.14
CA VAL A 82 -2.22 27.52 -0.34
C VAL A 82 -0.71 27.69 -0.53
N ASP A 83 0.09 27.07 0.33
CA ASP A 83 1.55 27.04 0.14
C ASP A 83 1.91 26.16 -1.07
N TRP A 84 2.83 26.63 -1.90
CA TRP A 84 3.27 25.94 -3.12
C TRP A 84 3.79 24.51 -2.89
N SER A 85 4.29 24.20 -1.68
CA SER A 85 4.76 22.86 -1.35
C SER A 85 3.63 21.84 -1.24
N VAL A 86 2.37 22.27 -1.10
CA VAL A 86 1.19 21.39 -1.16
C VAL A 86 1.11 20.74 -2.53
N SER A 87 1.17 21.53 -3.61
CA SER A 87 1.06 21.00 -4.98
C SER A 87 2.20 20.05 -5.35
N ILE A 88 3.41 20.31 -4.86
CA ILE A 88 4.54 19.40 -5.06
C ILE A 88 4.32 18.09 -4.30
N CYS A 89 3.83 18.13 -3.07
CA CYS A 89 3.45 16.92 -2.35
C CYS A 89 2.40 16.13 -3.11
N LEU A 90 1.33 16.76 -3.60
CA LEU A 90 0.29 16.09 -4.39
C LEU A 90 0.86 15.41 -5.64
N VAL A 91 1.80 16.06 -6.35
CA VAL A 91 2.47 15.44 -7.51
C VAL A 91 3.32 14.23 -7.10
N LEU A 92 4.03 14.31 -5.98
CA LEU A 92 4.79 13.18 -5.46
C LEU A 92 3.86 12.04 -5.03
N GLU A 93 2.73 12.32 -4.39
CA GLU A 93 1.70 11.33 -4.04
C GLU A 93 1.18 10.63 -5.30
N ILE A 94 0.81 11.38 -6.35
CA ILE A 94 0.35 10.81 -7.64
C ILE A 94 1.36 9.81 -8.19
N VAL A 95 2.67 10.12 -8.15
CA VAL A 95 3.71 9.22 -8.67
C VAL A 95 3.87 7.99 -7.78
N ILE A 96 3.89 8.16 -6.46
CA ILE A 96 4.02 7.05 -5.50
C ILE A 96 2.80 6.12 -5.62
N GLU A 97 1.59 6.65 -5.57
CA GLU A 97 0.34 5.91 -5.69
C GLU A 97 0.24 5.17 -7.04
N MET A 98 0.65 5.80 -8.14
CA MET A 98 0.68 5.14 -9.45
C MET A 98 1.56 3.88 -9.42
N ILE A 99 2.75 3.96 -8.79
CA ILE A 99 3.64 2.81 -8.64
C ILE A 99 2.97 1.71 -7.80
N VAL A 100 2.34 2.09 -6.69
CA VAL A 100 1.62 1.18 -5.77
C VAL A 100 0.46 0.48 -6.46
N ASP A 101 -0.41 1.23 -7.13
CA ASP A 101 -1.58 0.68 -7.77
C ASP A 101 -1.20 -0.24 -8.94
N VAL A 102 -0.23 0.16 -9.76
CA VAL A 102 0.28 -0.70 -10.85
C VAL A 102 0.84 -2.00 -10.28
N PHE A 103 1.59 -1.96 -9.17
CA PHE A 103 2.08 -3.15 -8.50
C PHE A 103 0.93 -4.07 -8.04
N TYR A 104 -0.11 -3.51 -7.42
CA TYR A 104 -1.24 -4.30 -6.94
C TYR A 104 -2.13 -4.84 -8.06
N ILE A 105 -2.39 -4.06 -9.12
CA ILE A 105 -3.12 -4.50 -10.30
C ILE A 105 -2.36 -5.61 -11.02
N HIS A 106 -1.05 -5.46 -11.22
CA HIS A 106 -0.20 -6.51 -11.79
C HIS A 106 -0.26 -7.80 -10.96
N ARG A 107 -0.20 -7.67 -9.63
CA ARG A 107 -0.30 -8.81 -8.72
C ARG A 107 -1.68 -9.46 -8.81
N MET A 108 -2.76 -8.68 -8.82
CA MET A 108 -4.13 -9.16 -8.99
C MET A 108 -4.29 -9.93 -10.30
N TRP A 109 -3.86 -9.35 -11.42
CA TRP A 109 -3.88 -10.00 -12.73
C TRP A 109 -3.07 -11.29 -12.75
N SER A 110 -1.95 -11.34 -12.04
CA SER A 110 -1.14 -12.57 -11.92
C SER A 110 -1.89 -13.71 -11.25
N PHE A 111 -2.80 -13.44 -10.30
CA PHE A 111 -3.64 -14.45 -9.64
C PHE A 111 -4.92 -14.78 -10.42
N THR A 112 -5.55 -13.79 -11.04
CA THR A 112 -6.83 -14.01 -11.75
C THR A 112 -6.65 -14.50 -13.17
N LYS A 113 -5.56 -14.09 -13.84
CA LYS A 113 -5.32 -14.20 -15.29
C LYS A 113 -6.47 -13.64 -16.14
N ASN A 114 -7.35 -12.82 -15.55
CA ASN A 114 -8.51 -12.24 -16.20
C ASN A 114 -8.13 -10.87 -16.80
N VAL A 115 -7.98 -10.82 -18.12
CA VAL A 115 -7.59 -9.61 -18.86
C VAL A 115 -8.68 -8.53 -18.82
N VAL A 116 -9.96 -8.91 -18.84
CA VAL A 116 -11.09 -7.97 -18.79
C VAL A 116 -11.09 -7.23 -17.46
N LEU A 117 -10.91 -7.96 -16.36
CA LEU A 117 -10.81 -7.35 -15.02
C LEU A 117 -9.58 -6.45 -14.92
N ALA A 118 -8.42 -6.87 -15.43
CA ALA A 118 -7.23 -6.05 -15.42
C ALA A 118 -7.39 -4.76 -16.24
N ALA A 119 -7.99 -4.84 -17.43
CA ALA A 119 -8.27 -3.69 -18.27
C ALA A 119 -9.24 -2.71 -17.59
N PHE A 120 -10.30 -3.23 -16.96
CA PHE A 120 -11.23 -2.42 -16.16
C PHE A 120 -10.52 -1.69 -15.01
N MET A 121 -9.63 -2.37 -14.29
CA MET A 121 -8.85 -1.75 -13.21
C MET A 121 -7.87 -0.69 -13.72
N VAL A 122 -7.23 -0.90 -14.87
CA VAL A 122 -6.38 0.12 -15.51
C VAL A 122 -7.20 1.34 -15.93
N LEU A 123 -8.43 1.17 -16.40
CA LEU A 123 -9.31 2.31 -16.72
C LEU A 123 -9.66 3.12 -15.47
N ILE A 124 -9.99 2.46 -14.36
CA ILE A 124 -10.25 3.14 -13.07
C ILE A 124 -8.98 3.86 -12.59
N LEU A 125 -7.82 3.20 -12.67
CA LEU A 125 -6.52 3.76 -12.32
C LEU A 125 -6.26 5.08 -13.06
N LEU A 126 -6.41 5.06 -14.38
CA LEU A 126 -6.18 6.23 -15.23
C LEU A 126 -7.19 7.34 -14.92
N ALA A 127 -8.47 7.00 -14.72
CA ALA A 127 -9.49 7.98 -14.35
C ALA A 127 -9.17 8.66 -13.01
N ARG A 128 -8.83 7.88 -11.97
CA ARG A 128 -8.43 8.39 -10.65
C ARG A 128 -7.23 9.33 -10.75
N HIS A 129 -6.19 8.92 -11.47
CA HIS A 129 -4.97 9.73 -11.56
C HIS A 129 -5.17 11.00 -12.40
N ALA A 130 -6.05 10.96 -13.40
CA ALA A 130 -6.44 12.16 -14.15
C ALA A 130 -7.17 13.17 -13.26
N THR A 131 -8.13 12.71 -12.44
CA THR A 131 -8.83 13.59 -11.50
C THR A 131 -7.91 14.10 -10.41
N PHE A 132 -6.96 13.29 -9.93
CA PHE A 132 -5.99 13.70 -8.91
C PHE A 132 -4.96 14.70 -9.45
N LEU A 133 -4.49 14.52 -10.68
CA LEU A 133 -3.61 15.49 -11.35
C LEU A 133 -4.32 16.83 -11.57
N TYR A 134 -5.61 16.80 -11.89
CA TYR A 134 -6.42 18.02 -11.95
C TYR A 134 -6.49 18.74 -10.59
N ILE A 135 -6.64 18.00 -9.47
CA ILE A 135 -6.55 18.58 -8.12
C ILE A 135 -5.20 19.27 -7.93
N ALA A 136 -4.10 18.56 -8.18
CA ALA A 136 -2.75 19.10 -8.00
C ALA A 136 -2.50 20.37 -8.83
N ALA A 137 -2.96 20.39 -10.09
CA ALA A 137 -2.85 21.55 -10.96
C ALA A 137 -3.66 22.75 -10.43
N GLN A 138 -4.86 22.51 -9.92
CA GLN A 138 -5.73 23.55 -9.38
C GLN A 138 -5.20 24.08 -8.04
N THR A 139 -4.63 23.22 -7.19
CA THR A 139 -3.90 23.64 -5.97
C THR A 139 -2.71 24.53 -6.32
N ALA A 140 -1.99 24.27 -7.42
CA ALA A 140 -0.82 25.06 -7.82
C ALA A 140 -1.14 26.48 -8.29
N ILE A 141 -2.35 26.74 -8.77
CA ILE A 141 -2.78 28.06 -9.25
C ILE A 141 -3.71 28.78 -8.26
N SER A 142 -4.13 28.12 -7.19
CA SER A 142 -4.99 28.71 -6.17
C SER A 142 -4.15 29.48 -5.15
N GLU A 143 -4.50 30.74 -4.89
CA GLU A 143 -3.83 31.53 -3.84
C GLU A 143 -4.43 31.27 -2.44
N SER A 144 -5.72 30.91 -2.39
CA SER A 144 -6.47 30.66 -1.15
C SER A 144 -7.24 29.34 -1.18
N TRP A 145 -7.49 28.75 0.00
CA TRP A 145 -8.33 27.55 0.13
C TRP A 145 -9.77 27.81 -0.29
N VAL A 146 -10.25 29.04 -0.16
CA VAL A 146 -11.60 29.45 -0.62
C VAL A 146 -11.69 29.40 -2.14
N ASP A 147 -10.64 29.84 -2.84
CA ASP A 147 -10.56 29.75 -4.31
C ASP A 147 -10.49 28.32 -4.80
N PHE A 148 -9.84 27.44 -4.03
CA PHE A 148 -9.76 26.02 -4.32
C PHE A 148 -11.12 25.32 -4.14
N GLU A 149 -11.89 25.63 -3.09
CA GLU A 149 -13.15 24.96 -2.72
C GLU A 149 -14.38 25.27 -3.60
N ARG A 150 -14.19 25.55 -4.89
CA ARG A 150 -15.29 25.78 -5.85
C ARG A 150 -16.12 24.50 -6.05
N PRO A 151 -17.42 24.59 -6.41
CA PRO A 151 -18.28 23.41 -6.56
C PRO A 151 -17.73 22.33 -7.51
N VAL A 152 -17.08 22.74 -8.60
CA VAL A 152 -16.41 21.83 -9.54
C VAL A 152 -15.27 21.06 -8.86
N MET A 153 -14.47 21.74 -8.03
CA MET A 153 -13.41 21.10 -7.27
C MET A 153 -13.98 20.12 -6.25
N LYS A 154 -15.08 20.49 -5.59
CA LYS A 154 -15.74 19.62 -4.63
C LYS A 154 -16.22 18.32 -5.27
N ALA A 155 -16.83 18.41 -6.45
CA ALA A 155 -17.26 17.25 -7.23
C ALA A 155 -16.05 16.40 -7.67
N ASN A 156 -14.93 17.02 -8.05
CA ASN A 156 -13.73 16.30 -8.48
C ASN A 156 -12.98 15.61 -7.33
N VAL A 157 -12.92 16.21 -6.13
CA VAL A 157 -12.38 15.54 -4.94
C VAL A 157 -13.25 14.33 -4.58
N LEU A 158 -14.58 14.49 -4.60
CA LEU A 158 -15.51 13.40 -4.33
C LEU A 158 -15.38 12.26 -5.36
N SER A 159 -15.30 12.57 -6.65
CA SER A 159 -15.11 11.56 -7.69
C SER A 159 -13.79 10.82 -7.52
N THR A 160 -12.70 11.53 -7.18
CA THR A 160 -11.39 10.94 -6.90
C THR A 160 -11.47 9.94 -5.74
N LEU A 161 -12.07 10.34 -4.61
CA LEU A 161 -12.22 9.47 -3.44
C LEU A 161 -13.10 8.24 -3.72
N CYS A 162 -14.17 8.40 -4.49
CA CYS A 162 -14.99 7.26 -4.92
C CYS A 162 -14.19 6.28 -5.79
N LEU A 163 -13.38 6.78 -6.73
CA LEU A 163 -12.53 5.93 -7.58
C LEU A 163 -11.46 5.20 -6.75
N VAL A 164 -10.86 5.87 -5.76
CA VAL A 164 -9.92 5.26 -4.79
C VAL A 164 -10.59 4.09 -4.06
N ILE A 165 -11.77 4.32 -3.47
CA ILE A 165 -12.51 3.30 -2.72
C ILE A 165 -12.86 2.11 -3.61
N VAL A 166 -13.35 2.36 -4.84
CA VAL A 166 -13.69 1.28 -5.78
C VAL A 166 -12.46 0.47 -6.16
N LEU A 167 -11.32 1.12 -6.42
CA LEU A 167 -10.06 0.46 -6.76
C LEU A 167 -9.59 -0.43 -5.60
N ASP A 168 -9.48 0.13 -4.39
CA ASP A 168 -9.00 -0.57 -3.20
C ASP A 168 -9.88 -1.77 -2.83
N ILE A 169 -11.20 -1.60 -2.81
CA ILE A 169 -12.14 -2.68 -2.51
C ILE A 169 -12.07 -3.77 -3.58
N THR A 170 -11.99 -3.42 -4.86
CA THR A 170 -11.98 -4.40 -5.96
C THR A 170 -10.68 -5.21 -5.94
N VAL A 171 -9.52 -4.56 -5.77
CA VAL A 171 -8.22 -5.26 -5.62
C VAL A 171 -8.27 -6.18 -4.40
N ALA A 172 -8.67 -5.67 -3.24
CA ALA A 172 -8.68 -6.42 -1.99
C ALA A 172 -9.62 -7.63 -2.07
N SER A 173 -10.88 -7.42 -2.44
CA SER A 173 -11.89 -8.49 -2.55
C SER A 173 -11.49 -9.57 -3.56
N THR A 174 -10.95 -9.17 -4.71
CA THR A 174 -10.46 -10.11 -5.74
C THR A 174 -9.32 -10.96 -5.19
N MET A 175 -8.31 -10.33 -4.57
CA MET A 175 -7.18 -11.06 -4.00
C MET A 175 -7.61 -12.04 -2.92
N VAL A 176 -8.52 -11.62 -2.05
CA VAL A 176 -9.08 -12.46 -0.98
C VAL A 176 -9.83 -13.66 -1.55
N TYR A 177 -10.70 -13.44 -2.54
CA TYR A 177 -11.45 -14.51 -3.19
C TYR A 177 -10.53 -15.55 -3.84
N TYR A 178 -9.58 -15.13 -4.67
CA TYR A 178 -8.71 -16.06 -5.40
C TYR A 178 -7.73 -16.79 -4.50
N LEU A 179 -7.18 -16.12 -3.47
CA LEU A 179 -6.33 -16.77 -2.48
C LEU A 179 -7.11 -17.81 -1.64
N ASN A 180 -8.35 -17.50 -1.26
CA ASN A 180 -9.22 -18.44 -0.54
C ASN A 180 -9.59 -19.65 -1.41
N ARG A 181 -9.84 -19.47 -2.70
CA ARG A 181 -10.11 -20.57 -3.63
C ARG A 181 -8.87 -21.47 -3.83
N GLY A 182 -7.69 -20.87 -3.97
CA GLY A 182 -6.41 -21.60 -4.09
C GLY A 182 -6.03 -22.41 -2.83
N ARG A 183 -6.61 -22.08 -1.67
CA ARG A 183 -6.39 -22.77 -0.39
C ARG A 183 -6.77 -24.25 -0.42
N SER A 184 -7.76 -24.64 -1.23
CA SER A 184 -8.24 -26.04 -1.29
C SER A 184 -7.26 -26.96 -2.04
N ALA A 185 -6.52 -26.42 -3.02
CA ALA A 185 -5.69 -27.21 -3.92
C ALA A 185 -4.28 -27.53 -3.38
N MET A 186 -3.83 -26.88 -2.29
CA MET A 186 -2.40 -26.82 -1.96
C MET A 186 -2.12 -27.09 -0.47
N ARG A 187 -2.13 -28.37 -0.09
CA ARG A 187 -1.98 -28.86 1.29
C ARG A 187 -0.65 -28.43 1.95
N ARG A 188 0.44 -28.33 1.16
CA ARG A 188 1.80 -27.91 1.58
C ARG A 188 1.95 -26.39 1.82
N THR A 189 1.09 -25.55 1.23
CA THR A 189 1.16 -24.08 1.32
C THR A 189 -0.04 -23.48 2.05
N ARG A 190 -0.85 -24.29 2.75
CA ARG A 190 -2.05 -23.82 3.44
C ARG A 190 -1.76 -22.72 4.49
N GLY A 191 -0.67 -22.85 5.26
CA GLY A 191 -0.25 -21.84 6.24
C GLY A 191 0.25 -20.54 5.58
N VAL A 192 0.93 -20.67 4.45
CA VAL A 192 1.41 -19.56 3.61
C VAL A 192 0.25 -18.78 3.03
N VAL A 193 -0.71 -19.47 2.41
CA VAL A 193 -1.87 -18.85 1.78
C VAL A 193 -2.73 -18.15 2.83
N THR A 194 -2.90 -18.76 4.00
CA THR A 194 -3.63 -18.13 5.13
C THR A 194 -2.97 -16.83 5.58
N TRP A 195 -1.64 -16.84 5.72
CA TRP A 195 -0.89 -15.65 6.11
C TRP A 195 -0.95 -14.54 5.04
N LEU A 196 -0.85 -14.92 3.75
CA LEU A 196 -1.02 -13.98 2.64
C LEU A 196 -2.42 -13.38 2.60
N VAL A 197 -3.46 -14.21 2.73
CA VAL A 197 -4.85 -13.72 2.83
C VAL A 197 -4.96 -12.73 3.96
N MET A 198 -4.50 -13.06 5.16
CA MET A 198 -4.54 -12.15 6.31
C MET A 198 -3.80 -10.83 6.04
N TYR A 199 -2.62 -10.87 5.42
CA TYR A 199 -1.87 -9.67 5.06
C TYR A 199 -2.63 -8.80 4.04
N TYR A 200 -3.16 -9.40 2.97
CA TYR A 200 -3.90 -8.69 1.93
C TYR A 200 -5.25 -8.15 2.41
N VAL A 201 -5.97 -8.93 3.21
CA VAL A 201 -7.19 -8.49 3.89
C VAL A 201 -6.85 -7.29 4.78
N ASN A 202 -5.87 -7.43 5.66
CA ASN A 202 -5.54 -6.38 6.62
C ASN A 202 -5.15 -5.09 5.91
N THR A 203 -4.29 -5.19 4.89
CA THR A 203 -3.79 -4.01 4.19
C THR A 203 -4.87 -3.35 3.34
N GLY A 204 -5.65 -4.13 2.56
CA GLY A 204 -6.73 -3.59 1.75
C GLY A 204 -7.90 -3.02 2.57
N VAL A 205 -8.23 -3.65 3.71
CA VAL A 205 -9.25 -3.14 4.64
C VAL A 205 -8.77 -1.84 5.29
N ILE A 206 -7.49 -1.74 5.68
CA ILE A 206 -6.93 -0.50 6.23
C ILE A 206 -7.01 0.64 5.20
N MET A 207 -6.65 0.40 3.93
CA MET A 207 -6.76 1.42 2.89
C MET A 207 -8.20 1.87 2.67
N ALA A 208 -9.12 0.92 2.52
CA ALA A 208 -10.53 1.23 2.33
C ALA A 208 -11.12 1.99 3.53
N ALA A 209 -10.75 1.60 4.76
CA ALA A 209 -11.17 2.30 5.97
C ALA A 209 -10.62 3.73 6.04
N LEU A 210 -9.34 3.95 5.68
CA LEU A 210 -8.78 5.30 5.60
C LEU A 210 -9.47 6.13 4.51
N ALA A 211 -9.70 5.57 3.32
CA ALA A 211 -10.37 6.28 2.24
C ALA A 211 -11.79 6.71 2.62
N VAL A 212 -12.53 5.84 3.33
CA VAL A 212 -13.84 6.19 3.90
C VAL A 212 -13.71 7.25 5.00
N ALA A 213 -12.70 7.18 5.86
CA ALA A 213 -12.45 8.19 6.89
C ALA A 213 -12.13 9.57 6.28
N ILE A 214 -11.34 9.61 5.19
CA ILE A 214 -11.06 10.83 4.41
C ILE A 214 -12.37 11.39 3.86
N LEU A 215 -13.21 10.54 3.25
CA LEU A 215 -14.48 10.95 2.68
C LEU A 215 -15.43 11.52 3.75
N ILE A 216 -15.50 10.89 4.92
CA ILE A 216 -16.29 11.38 6.05
C ILE A 216 -15.74 12.73 6.53
N ALA A 217 -14.43 12.85 6.74
CA ALA A 217 -13.80 14.09 7.17
C ALA A 217 -14.07 15.23 6.18
N TYR A 218 -14.03 14.93 4.88
CA TYR A 218 -14.29 15.89 3.81
C TYR A 218 -15.74 16.38 3.77
N LEU A 219 -16.71 15.50 4.01
CA LEU A 219 -18.14 15.84 3.97
C LEU A 219 -18.67 16.41 5.30
N ALA A 220 -18.20 15.91 6.43
CA ALA A 220 -18.74 16.24 7.75
C ALA A 220 -18.16 17.51 8.35
N VAL A 221 -16.96 17.92 7.94
CA VAL A 221 -16.26 19.09 8.51
C VAL A 221 -15.87 20.08 7.39
N PRO A 222 -16.86 20.76 6.78
CA PRO A 222 -16.61 21.72 5.70
C PRO A 222 -15.72 22.88 6.17
N GLY A 223 -14.73 23.24 5.34
CA GLY A 223 -13.76 24.30 5.65
C GLY A 223 -12.62 23.87 6.60
N SER A 224 -12.55 22.60 7.00
CA SER A 224 -11.41 22.04 7.73
C SER A 224 -10.46 21.33 6.77
N LEU A 225 -9.16 21.45 7.02
CA LEU A 225 -8.10 20.75 6.28
C LEU A 225 -7.76 19.38 6.90
N LEU A 226 -8.59 18.88 7.82
CA LEU A 226 -8.45 17.56 8.43
C LEU A 226 -8.41 16.43 7.38
N TYR A 227 -9.24 16.53 6.34
CA TYR A 227 -9.23 15.54 5.26
C TYR A 227 -7.87 15.50 4.53
N ALA A 228 -7.20 16.64 4.36
CA ALA A 228 -5.88 16.70 3.76
C ALA A 228 -4.84 16.00 4.64
N GLY A 229 -4.93 16.15 5.97
CA GLY A 229 -4.13 15.39 6.92
C GLY A 229 -4.29 13.88 6.75
N PHE A 230 -5.52 13.38 6.63
CA PHE A 230 -5.78 11.96 6.40
C PHE A 230 -5.31 11.48 5.02
N ILE A 231 -5.41 12.28 3.95
CA ILE A 231 -4.87 11.96 2.63
C ILE A 231 -3.36 11.72 2.71
N ASN A 232 -2.64 12.60 3.41
CA ASN A 232 -1.20 12.43 3.57
C ASN A 232 -0.85 11.15 4.36
N ILE A 233 -1.60 10.85 5.43
CA ILE A 233 -1.41 9.58 6.17
C ILE A 233 -1.70 8.38 5.24
N TYR A 234 -2.76 8.45 4.44
CA TYR A 234 -3.09 7.41 3.45
C TYR A 234 -1.94 7.15 2.48
N ALA A 235 -1.32 8.20 1.91
CA ALA A 235 -0.16 8.05 1.04
C ALA A 235 1.01 7.32 1.73
N LYS A 236 1.28 7.64 3.02
CA LYS A 236 2.31 6.94 3.80
C LYS A 236 1.97 5.49 4.09
N VAL A 237 0.71 5.19 4.40
CA VAL A 237 0.25 3.81 4.60
C VAL A 237 0.37 3.03 3.28
N MET A 238 0.03 3.64 2.14
CA MET A 238 0.23 3.08 0.80
C MET A 238 1.68 2.72 0.53
N ALA A 239 2.64 3.60 0.80
CA ALA A 239 4.05 3.26 0.63
C ALA A 239 4.48 2.07 1.52
N ASN A 240 4.07 2.07 2.79
CA ASN A 240 4.33 0.97 3.73
C ASN A 240 3.70 -0.36 3.27
N SER A 241 2.56 -0.32 2.59
CA SER A 241 1.88 -1.52 2.09
C SER A 241 2.71 -2.30 1.06
N ILE A 242 3.44 -1.59 0.18
CA ILE A 242 4.39 -2.20 -0.76
C ILE A 242 5.53 -2.85 0.02
N PHE A 243 6.18 -2.12 0.92
CA PHE A 243 7.35 -2.66 1.62
C PHE A 243 6.98 -3.87 2.47
N GLY A 244 5.83 -3.84 3.15
CA GLY A 244 5.30 -5.02 3.83
C GLY A 244 5.03 -6.18 2.85
N ALA A 245 4.51 -5.90 1.64
CA ALA A 245 4.27 -6.91 0.62
C ALA A 245 5.58 -7.50 0.07
N LEU A 246 6.65 -6.72 -0.03
CA LEU A 246 7.97 -7.18 -0.43
C LEU A 246 8.64 -8.01 0.68
N ASN A 247 8.67 -7.49 1.90
CA ASN A 247 9.23 -8.18 3.08
C ASN A 247 8.51 -9.51 3.37
N SER A 248 7.20 -9.56 3.12
CA SER A 248 6.42 -10.77 3.25
C SER A 248 6.93 -11.96 2.43
N ARG A 249 7.50 -11.68 1.24
CA ARG A 249 7.99 -12.72 0.32
C ARG A 249 9.14 -13.50 0.94
N GLN A 250 9.92 -12.86 1.78
CA GLN A 250 11.10 -13.49 2.40
C GLN A 250 10.71 -14.33 3.60
N VAL A 251 9.81 -13.83 4.45
CA VAL A 251 9.18 -14.63 5.51
C VAL A 251 8.53 -15.86 4.91
N LEU A 252 7.88 -15.70 3.75
CA LEU A 252 7.29 -16.78 3.01
C LEU A 252 8.34 -17.80 2.50
N ARG A 253 9.40 -17.33 1.83
CA ARG A 253 10.49 -18.20 1.38
C ARG A 253 11.12 -18.98 2.52
N ALA A 254 11.35 -18.34 3.67
CA ALA A 254 11.88 -19.00 4.87
C ALA A 254 10.94 -20.11 5.37
N LYS A 255 9.62 -19.85 5.42
CA LYS A 255 8.61 -20.86 5.79
C LYS A 255 8.53 -22.03 4.79
N MET A 256 8.74 -21.77 3.51
CA MET A 256 8.74 -22.82 2.47
C MET A 256 10.03 -23.65 2.44
N ALA A 257 11.17 -23.05 2.84
CA ALA A 257 12.46 -23.72 2.90
C ALA A 257 12.67 -24.55 4.17
N ALA A 258 11.85 -24.34 5.20
CA ALA A 258 11.93 -25.14 6.43
C ALA A 258 11.66 -26.63 6.13
N PRO A 259 12.55 -27.56 6.56
CA PRO A 259 12.35 -28.97 6.34
C PRO A 259 11.06 -29.42 7.03
N VAL A 260 10.27 -30.24 6.33
CA VAL A 260 9.12 -30.91 6.93
C VAL A 260 9.68 -31.87 7.96
N ILE A 261 9.55 -31.52 9.25
CA ILE A 261 9.80 -32.47 10.34
C ILE A 261 8.66 -33.48 10.25
N ILE A 262 8.91 -34.58 9.53
CA ILE A 262 8.09 -35.77 9.65
C ILE A 262 8.45 -36.34 11.02
N ASP A 263 7.54 -36.20 11.98
CA ASP A 263 7.69 -36.83 13.27
C ASP A 263 7.57 -38.36 13.08
N THR A 264 8.71 -38.99 12.81
CA THR A 264 8.82 -40.44 12.64
C THR A 264 8.52 -41.20 13.94
N ASN A 265 8.52 -40.53 15.09
CA ASN A 265 8.18 -41.16 16.37
C ASN A 265 6.66 -41.36 16.54
N ALA A 266 5.83 -40.64 15.79
CA ALA A 266 4.38 -40.86 15.76
C ALA A 266 3.98 -42.15 14.99
N TYR A 267 4.87 -42.69 14.16
CA TYR A 267 4.66 -43.94 13.41
C TYR A 267 5.44 -45.13 13.98
N ALA A 268 6.29 -44.92 14.98
CA ALA A 268 7.13 -45.97 15.56
C ALA A 268 6.36 -47.01 16.42
N HIS A 269 5.03 -46.96 16.45
CA HIS A 269 4.19 -47.92 17.16
C HIS A 269 3.48 -48.96 16.28
N GLU A 270 3.73 -49.01 14.97
CA GLU A 270 3.26 -50.14 14.14
C GLU A 270 4.40 -50.82 13.37
N PRO A 271 4.73 -52.09 13.66
CA PRO A 271 5.72 -52.84 12.91
C PRO A 271 5.10 -53.31 11.60
N THR A 272 5.31 -52.57 10.51
CA THR A 272 5.08 -53.09 9.15
C THR A 272 6.37 -53.15 8.37
N SER A 273 6.94 -54.36 8.36
CA SER A 273 7.99 -54.81 7.45
C SER A 273 7.43 -54.78 6.02
N TYR A 274 7.68 -53.72 5.23
CA TYR A 274 7.74 -53.79 3.77
C TYR A 274 8.31 -52.49 3.16
N GLY A 275 9.47 -52.58 2.49
CA GLY A 275 9.86 -51.71 1.36
C GLY A 275 10.01 -50.19 1.58
N MET A 276 10.83 -49.73 2.54
CA MET A 276 11.10 -48.29 2.72
C MET A 276 12.12 -47.67 1.75
N ASP A 277 12.97 -48.47 1.11
CA ASP A 277 14.08 -47.94 0.30
C ASP A 277 13.65 -47.44 -1.09
N SER A 278 12.59 -48.00 -1.68
CA SER A 278 12.08 -47.54 -2.99
C SER A 278 11.33 -46.21 -2.89
N ILE A 279 10.55 -46.01 -1.82
CA ILE A 279 9.72 -44.82 -1.63
C ILE A 279 10.56 -43.56 -1.41
N ARG A 280 11.69 -43.66 -0.68
CA ARG A 280 12.59 -42.53 -0.44
C ARG A 280 13.22 -42.00 -1.74
N VAL A 281 13.56 -42.88 -2.66
CA VAL A 281 14.20 -42.52 -3.94
C VAL A 281 13.19 -41.83 -4.89
N GLU A 282 11.94 -42.28 -4.88
CA GLU A 282 10.86 -41.72 -5.71
C GLU A 282 10.47 -40.29 -5.29
N VAL A 283 10.29 -40.07 -3.98
CA VAL A 283 9.93 -38.74 -3.43
C VAL A 283 11.03 -37.72 -3.67
N SER A 284 12.30 -38.14 -3.62
CA SER A 284 13.43 -37.25 -3.94
C SER A 284 13.47 -36.83 -5.41
N ARG A 285 13.03 -37.70 -6.34
CA ARG A 285 12.99 -37.40 -7.77
C ARG A 285 11.83 -36.44 -8.12
N GLU A 286 10.65 -36.67 -7.56
CA GLU A 286 9.51 -35.78 -7.78
C GLU A 286 9.76 -34.38 -7.21
N THR A 287 10.32 -34.28 -6.00
CA THR A 287 10.62 -32.99 -5.38
C THR A 287 11.62 -32.19 -6.21
N ARG A 288 12.59 -32.85 -6.86
CA ARG A 288 13.57 -32.20 -7.74
C ARG A 288 12.92 -31.67 -9.02
N LYS A 289 12.01 -32.43 -9.64
CA LYS A 289 11.24 -32.01 -10.82
C LYS A 289 10.32 -30.83 -10.52
N THR A 290 9.66 -30.80 -9.36
CA THR A 290 8.77 -29.68 -9.01
C THR A 290 9.54 -28.37 -8.78
N ILE A 291 10.75 -28.45 -8.24
CA ILE A 291 11.62 -27.28 -8.04
C ILE A 291 12.10 -26.71 -9.38
N GLU A 292 12.48 -27.55 -10.34
CA GLU A 292 12.91 -27.10 -11.69
C GLU A 292 11.79 -26.43 -12.51
N LEU A 293 10.52 -26.77 -12.24
CA LEU A 293 9.38 -26.16 -12.92
C LEU A 293 9.00 -24.79 -12.33
N LEU A 294 9.32 -24.54 -11.06
CA LEU A 294 9.03 -23.26 -10.39
C LEU A 294 10.09 -22.18 -10.66
N ASP A 295 11.29 -22.57 -11.09
CA ASP A 295 12.39 -21.64 -11.41
C ASP A 295 12.29 -21.08 -12.84
N LYS A 296 11.36 -21.61 -13.66
CA LYS A 296 11.14 -21.21 -15.06
C LYS A 296 9.88 -20.35 -15.27
N SER A 297 9.14 -20.00 -14.21
CA SER A 297 7.88 -19.23 -14.25
C SER A 297 7.99 -17.91 -13.51
#